data_AF-Q40987-F1
#
_entry.id   AF-Q40987-F1
#
_cell.length_a   1.000
_cell.length_b   1.000
_cell.length_c   1.000
_cell.angle_alpha   90.00
_cell.angle_beta   90.00
_cell.angle_gamma   90.00
#
_symmetry.space_group_name_H-M   'P 1'
#
loop_
_entity.id
_entity.type
_entity.pdbx_description
1 polymer ?
#
loop_
_entity_poly.entity_id
_entity_poly.type
_entity_poly.pdbx_seq_one_letter_code
_entity_poly.pdbx_strand_id
1 'polypeptide(L)'
;MAFYRTNLPTRELFSLVSVVIVLLATNINSVQALSFNFTKLTTANSGVTFQGDAQILPSGLIALTKSSPFPPGQYFTTVGRALSSNLVPLWDSATGKAASFVTSFSFVIDTTEGPITDGLIFFIAPPGTVIPQNSTTPFLGVVDSETSINRFVGLEFDLYRNSWDPEGRHIGIDINSIISTKTVTYNLVSGSLTKVIIIYDSPSSTLSAAIIYENGKISTISQVIDLKTVLPNTVQIGLSAATLTGESYSIHSWSFVSDLETTASYVSNI
;
A
#
# COMPACT_ATOMS: atom_id res chain seq x y z
N MET A 1 47.52 -51.92 -25.88
CA MET A 1 47.02 -50.84 -25.02
C MET A 1 46.85 -49.61 -25.90
N ALA A 2 45.63 -49.38 -26.42
CA ALA A 2 45.37 -48.30 -27.37
C ALA A 2 44.88 -47.06 -26.59
N PHE A 3 45.68 -46.01 -26.56
CA PHE A 3 45.28 -44.72 -26.01
C PHE A 3 44.45 -43.99 -27.07
N TYR A 4 43.13 -43.93 -26.90
CA TYR A 4 42.27 -43.08 -27.70
C TYR A 4 42.58 -41.61 -27.36
N ARG A 5 43.34 -40.93 -28.23
CA ARG A 5 43.42 -39.47 -28.22
C ARG A 5 42.09 -38.92 -28.74
N THR A 6 41.22 -38.50 -27.85
CA THR A 6 40.09 -37.64 -28.21
C THR A 6 40.63 -36.23 -28.45
N ASN A 7 41.16 -36.00 -29.66
CA ASN A 7 41.33 -34.64 -30.17
C ASN A 7 39.93 -34.16 -30.57
N LEU A 8 39.14 -33.60 -29.65
CA LEU A 8 38.03 -32.76 -30.11
C LEU A 8 38.66 -31.60 -30.88
N PRO A 9 38.24 -31.33 -32.12
CA PRO A 9 38.75 -30.20 -32.89
C PRO A 9 38.55 -28.92 -32.07
N THR A 10 39.59 -28.10 -31.96
CA THR A 10 39.59 -26.85 -31.18
C THR A 10 38.38 -25.96 -31.45
N ARG A 11 37.82 -26.03 -32.66
CA ARG A 11 36.60 -25.32 -33.08
C ARG A 11 35.33 -25.73 -32.33
N GLU A 12 35.17 -27.01 -31.96
CA GLU A 12 34.01 -27.48 -31.18
C GLU A 12 34.08 -27.00 -29.73
N LEU A 13 35.28 -26.92 -29.15
CA LEU A 13 35.49 -26.40 -27.80
C LEU A 13 35.13 -24.91 -27.72
N PHE A 14 35.51 -24.10 -28.72
CA PHE A 14 35.12 -22.68 -28.77
C PHE A 14 33.60 -22.52 -28.88
N SER A 15 32.93 -23.33 -29.71
CA SER A 15 31.46 -23.26 -29.86
C SER A 15 30.74 -23.63 -28.56
N LEU A 16 31.21 -24.65 -27.82
CA LEU A 16 30.61 -25.04 -26.55
C LEU A 16 30.81 -23.97 -25.47
N VAL A 17 32.01 -23.39 -25.37
CA VAL A 17 32.29 -22.30 -24.41
C VAL A 17 31.46 -21.06 -24.74
N SER A 18 31.31 -20.69 -26.02
CA SER A 18 30.44 -19.58 -26.42
C SER A 18 28.97 -19.83 -26.07
N VAL A 19 28.45 -21.03 -26.28
CA VAL A 19 27.07 -21.40 -25.88
C VAL A 19 26.91 -21.35 -24.36
N VAL A 20 27.88 -21.83 -23.59
CA VAL A 20 27.86 -21.77 -22.12
C VAL A 20 27.96 -20.33 -21.61
N ILE A 21 28.80 -19.47 -22.21
CA ILE A 21 28.88 -18.04 -21.85
C ILE A 21 27.58 -17.32 -22.22
N VAL A 22 26.96 -17.62 -23.36
CA VAL A 22 25.65 -17.06 -23.74
C VAL A 22 24.55 -17.52 -22.78
N LEU A 23 24.54 -18.81 -22.37
CA LEU A 23 23.59 -19.35 -21.38
C LEU A 23 23.83 -18.79 -19.97
N LEU A 24 25.09 -18.56 -19.57
CA LEU A 24 25.44 -17.94 -18.28
C LEU A 24 25.15 -16.43 -18.26
N ALA A 25 25.33 -15.74 -19.40
CA ALA A 25 24.99 -14.32 -19.55
C ALA A 25 23.49 -14.05 -19.55
N THR A 26 22.63 -15.06 -19.76
CA THR A 26 21.17 -14.91 -19.69
C THR A 26 20.57 -15.02 -18.29
N ASN A 27 21.34 -15.35 -17.24
CA ASN A 27 20.86 -15.34 -15.86
C ASN A 27 20.95 -13.92 -15.23
N ILE A 28 20.59 -12.89 -15.99
CA ILE A 28 20.33 -11.58 -15.39
C ILE A 28 19.09 -11.78 -14.53
N ASN A 29 19.25 -11.79 -13.21
CA ASN A 29 18.12 -11.62 -12.30
C ASN A 29 17.43 -10.30 -12.66
N SER A 30 16.37 -10.40 -13.44
CA SER A 30 15.56 -9.26 -13.82
C SER A 30 14.67 -8.92 -12.63
N VAL A 31 14.90 -7.75 -12.04
CA VAL A 31 14.09 -7.19 -10.97
C VAL A 31 13.30 -6.02 -11.54
N GLN A 32 11.98 -6.01 -11.33
CA GLN A 32 11.16 -4.85 -11.60
C GLN A 32 11.06 -4.03 -10.31
N ALA A 33 11.79 -2.91 -10.26
CA ALA A 33 11.75 -1.96 -9.15
C ALA A 33 10.82 -0.79 -9.46
N LEU A 34 9.95 -0.42 -8.52
CA LEU A 34 9.11 0.78 -8.59
C LEU A 34 9.33 1.59 -7.30
N SER A 35 9.52 2.90 -7.43
CA SER A 35 9.61 3.77 -6.27
C SER A 35 9.04 5.18 -6.51
N PHE A 36 8.58 5.80 -5.43
CA PHE A 36 8.29 7.23 -5.37
C PHE A 36 8.52 7.76 -3.94
N ASN A 37 8.74 9.06 -3.81
CA ASN A 37 8.92 9.72 -2.51
C ASN A 37 8.41 11.16 -2.57
N PHE A 38 7.53 11.51 -1.63
CA PHE A 38 6.94 12.83 -1.46
C PHE A 38 7.13 13.32 -0.03
N THR A 39 7.71 14.51 0.12
CA THR A 39 7.77 15.26 1.39
C THR A 39 7.08 16.61 1.31
N LYS A 40 6.88 17.13 0.09
CA LYS A 40 6.09 18.33 -0.22
C LYS A 40 5.72 18.28 -1.69
N LEU A 41 4.44 18.09 -2.00
CA LEU A 41 3.99 18.05 -3.39
C LEU A 41 3.90 19.47 -3.96
N THR A 42 4.43 19.65 -5.17
CA THR A 42 4.08 20.78 -6.03
C THR A 42 3.03 20.30 -7.04
N THR A 43 2.14 21.20 -7.47
CA THR A 43 1.06 20.89 -8.41
C THR A 43 1.54 20.31 -9.74
N ALA A 44 2.81 20.49 -10.10
CA ALA A 44 3.30 20.22 -11.44
C ALA A 44 3.60 18.74 -11.73
N ASN A 45 3.93 17.89 -10.74
CA ASN A 45 4.35 16.50 -10.98
C ASN A 45 4.16 15.62 -9.73
N SER A 46 2.93 15.50 -9.24
CA SER A 46 2.71 14.86 -7.95
C SER A 46 2.91 13.34 -7.94
N GLY A 47 2.95 12.66 -9.09
CA GLY A 47 2.91 11.18 -9.14
C GLY A 47 1.72 10.57 -8.37
N VAL A 48 0.73 11.42 -8.05
CA VAL A 48 -0.43 11.14 -7.23
C VAL A 48 -1.66 11.71 -7.94
N THR A 49 -2.69 10.89 -8.05
CA THR A 49 -3.99 11.25 -8.60
C THR A 49 -5.02 11.35 -7.48
N PHE A 50 -5.87 12.36 -7.51
CA PHE A 50 -6.87 12.60 -6.47
C PHE A 50 -8.27 12.17 -6.89
N GLN A 51 -9.05 11.68 -5.93
CA GLN A 51 -10.49 11.43 -6.07
C GLN A 51 -11.24 12.08 -4.90
N GLY A 52 -12.52 12.39 -5.12
CA GLY A 52 -13.37 13.03 -4.12
C GLY A 52 -12.87 14.43 -3.77
N ASP A 53 -12.84 14.74 -2.48
CA ASP A 53 -12.47 16.04 -1.94
C ASP A 53 -10.95 16.20 -1.73
N ALA A 54 -10.15 15.18 -2.05
CA ALA A 54 -8.71 15.23 -1.82
C ALA A 54 -8.02 16.28 -2.72
N GLN A 55 -7.10 17.05 -2.13
CA GLN A 55 -6.41 18.14 -2.82
C GLN A 55 -5.02 18.41 -2.23
N ILE A 56 -4.16 19.07 -3.01
CA ILE A 56 -2.89 19.63 -2.51
C ILE A 56 -3.16 21.02 -1.96
N LEU A 57 -2.86 21.22 -0.67
CA LEU A 57 -2.94 22.53 -0.03
C LEU A 57 -1.78 23.44 -0.47
N PRO A 58 -1.89 24.78 -0.33
CA PRO A 58 -0.78 25.71 -0.61
C PRO A 58 0.51 25.40 0.19
N SER A 59 0.39 24.73 1.33
CA SER A 59 1.52 24.22 2.12
C SER A 59 2.30 23.08 1.44
N GLY A 60 1.74 22.46 0.40
CA GLY A 60 2.25 21.27 -0.28
C GLY A 60 1.89 19.94 0.39
N LEU A 61 1.03 19.99 1.41
CA LEU A 61 0.44 18.81 2.06
C LEU A 61 -0.77 18.33 1.27
N ILE A 62 -1.08 17.03 1.33
CA ILE A 62 -2.34 16.51 0.80
C ILE A 62 -3.39 16.61 1.90
N ALA A 63 -4.51 17.29 1.66
CA ALA A 63 -5.72 17.11 2.45
C ALA A 63 -6.55 16.01 1.79
N LEU A 64 -6.93 14.97 2.54
CA LEU A 64 -7.82 13.92 2.05
C LEU A 64 -9.30 14.30 2.19
N THR A 65 -9.63 15.18 3.12
CA THR A 65 -11.00 15.63 3.42
C THR A 65 -11.08 17.15 3.45
N LYS A 66 -12.29 17.69 3.31
CA LYS A 66 -12.55 19.11 3.61
C LYS A 66 -12.58 19.32 5.12
N SER A 67 -11.88 20.34 5.61
CA SER A 67 -11.99 20.79 6.99
C SER A 67 -13.23 21.68 7.19
N SER A 68 -13.74 21.70 8.42
CA SER A 68 -14.68 22.71 8.94
C SER A 68 -14.15 24.15 8.72
N PRO A 69 -14.99 25.20 8.68
CA PRO A 69 -16.25 25.36 9.41
C PRO A 69 -17.49 24.86 8.64
N PHE A 70 -18.10 23.78 9.10
CA PHE A 70 -19.51 23.52 8.83
C PHE A 70 -20.38 24.43 9.73
N PRO A 71 -21.56 24.88 9.30
CA PRO A 71 -22.48 25.59 10.17
C PRO A 71 -22.74 24.80 11.46
N PRO A 72 -22.86 25.45 12.64
CA PRO A 72 -23.11 24.75 13.89
C PRO A 72 -24.31 23.80 13.78
N GLY A 73 -24.11 22.54 14.17
CA GLY A 73 -25.15 21.50 14.10
C GLY A 73 -25.41 20.93 12.71
N GLN A 74 -24.64 21.30 11.68
CA GLN A 74 -24.67 20.65 10.37
C GLN A 74 -23.46 19.74 10.20
N TYR A 75 -23.71 18.60 9.57
CA TYR A 75 -22.71 17.58 9.27
C TYR A 75 -22.72 17.33 7.77
N PHE A 76 -21.53 17.30 7.15
CA PHE A 76 -21.38 17.00 5.74
C PHE A 76 -20.36 15.90 5.60
N THR A 77 -20.77 14.82 4.94
CA THR A 77 -19.85 13.75 4.57
C THR A 77 -18.84 14.28 3.57
N THR A 78 -17.56 14.15 3.88
CA THR A 78 -16.45 14.38 2.96
C THR A 78 -15.64 13.10 2.86
N VAL A 79 -15.18 12.81 1.65
CA VAL A 79 -14.37 11.64 1.34
C VAL A 79 -13.37 12.01 0.27
N GLY A 80 -12.15 11.54 0.41
CA GLY A 80 -11.16 11.73 -0.64
C GLY A 80 -10.05 10.71 -0.60
N ARG A 81 -9.47 10.48 -1.77
CA ARG A 81 -8.36 9.56 -1.97
C ARG A 81 -7.19 10.24 -2.65
N ALA A 82 -5.99 9.88 -2.22
CA ALA A 82 -4.75 10.10 -2.93
C ALA A 82 -4.23 8.74 -3.42
N LEU A 83 -4.15 8.56 -4.73
CA LEU A 83 -3.73 7.32 -5.38
C LEU A 83 -2.35 7.47 -6.01
N SER A 84 -1.52 6.42 -6.00
CA SER A 84 -0.31 6.40 -6.83
C SER A 84 -0.71 6.49 -8.31
N SER A 85 -0.08 7.38 -9.08
CA SER A 85 -0.34 7.47 -10.53
C SER A 85 0.22 6.27 -11.28
N ASN A 86 1.33 5.70 -10.79
CA ASN A 86 1.90 4.47 -11.33
C ASN A 86 1.23 3.25 -10.68
N LEU A 87 0.92 2.27 -11.51
CA LEU A 87 0.49 0.96 -11.04
C LEU A 87 1.68 0.15 -10.51
N VAL A 88 1.42 -0.71 -9.54
CA VAL A 88 2.39 -1.53 -8.84
C VAL A 88 2.29 -2.97 -9.34
N PRO A 89 3.34 -3.54 -9.97
CA PRO A 89 3.47 -4.97 -10.18
C PRO A 89 3.61 -5.67 -8.84
N LEU A 90 2.55 -6.35 -8.39
CA LEU A 90 2.47 -7.01 -7.09
C LEU A 90 2.96 -8.46 -7.13
N TRP A 91 2.71 -9.16 -8.24
CA TRP A 91 3.21 -10.51 -8.47
C TRP A 91 3.28 -10.81 -9.96
N ASP A 92 4.15 -11.74 -10.35
CA ASP A 92 4.30 -12.15 -11.73
C ASP A 92 3.59 -13.49 -11.98
N SER A 93 2.69 -13.53 -12.96
CA SER A 93 1.88 -14.71 -13.24
C SER A 93 2.64 -15.85 -13.92
N ALA A 94 3.78 -15.57 -14.55
CA ALA A 94 4.59 -16.58 -15.22
C ALA A 94 5.48 -17.35 -14.23
N THR A 95 5.98 -16.68 -13.20
CA THR A 95 6.89 -17.22 -12.18
C THR A 95 6.18 -17.55 -10.87
N GLY A 96 5.00 -16.97 -10.62
CA GLY A 96 4.26 -17.08 -9.35
C GLY A 96 4.90 -16.30 -8.18
N LYS A 97 5.98 -15.55 -8.45
CA LYS A 97 6.70 -14.75 -7.46
C LYS A 97 5.93 -13.47 -7.13
N ALA A 98 5.93 -13.11 -5.86
CA ALA A 98 5.33 -11.87 -5.37
C ALA A 98 6.41 -10.85 -5.00
N ALA A 99 6.09 -9.57 -5.19
CA ALA A 99 6.96 -8.47 -4.81
C ALA A 99 7.00 -8.32 -3.30
N SER A 100 8.18 -8.02 -2.75
CA SER A 100 8.26 -7.40 -1.43
C SER A 100 8.15 -5.89 -1.61
N PHE A 101 7.53 -5.20 -0.66
CA PHE A 101 7.43 -3.75 -0.70
C PHE A 101 7.52 -3.10 0.67
N VAL A 102 7.91 -1.84 0.66
CA VAL A 102 7.84 -0.93 1.80
C VAL A 102 7.11 0.33 1.38
N THR A 103 6.08 0.70 2.12
CA THR A 103 5.51 2.05 2.05
C THR A 103 5.70 2.76 3.38
N SER A 104 5.99 4.05 3.32
CA SER A 104 6.07 4.90 4.49
C SER A 104 5.25 6.16 4.24
N PHE A 105 4.43 6.55 5.19
CA PHE A 105 3.73 7.82 5.13
C PHE A 105 3.64 8.46 6.51
N SER A 106 3.43 9.76 6.53
CA SER A 106 3.18 10.48 7.78
C SER A 106 1.98 11.38 7.63
N PHE A 107 1.15 11.47 8.65
CA PHE A 107 -0.07 12.23 8.62
C PHE A 107 -0.35 12.92 9.95
N VAL A 108 -1.21 13.94 9.90
CA VAL A 108 -1.83 14.58 11.06
C VAL A 108 -3.34 14.43 10.91
N ILE A 109 -3.98 14.00 12.01
CA ILE A 109 -5.43 14.06 12.18
C ILE A 109 -5.72 15.18 13.17
N ASP A 110 -6.51 16.16 12.75
CA ASP A 110 -7.02 17.20 13.64
C ASP A 110 -8.51 16.96 13.91
N THR A 111 -8.84 16.72 15.19
CA THR A 111 -10.19 16.45 15.69
C THR A 111 -10.72 17.60 16.56
N THR A 112 -10.15 18.80 16.48
CA THR A 112 -10.56 19.94 17.32
C THR A 112 -11.90 20.55 16.93
N GLU A 113 -12.31 20.40 15.66
CA GLU A 113 -13.47 21.08 15.06
C GLU A 113 -14.81 20.35 15.25
N GLY A 114 -14.83 19.14 15.83
CA GLY A 114 -16.06 18.35 15.96
C GLY A 114 -15.88 17.07 16.77
N PRO A 115 -16.99 16.34 17.04
CA PRO A 115 -16.89 14.99 17.59
C PRO A 115 -16.14 14.09 16.61
N ILE A 116 -15.52 13.03 17.11
CA ILE A 116 -14.81 12.06 16.28
C ILE A 116 -15.83 11.15 15.57
N THR A 117 -15.69 10.92 14.27
CA THR A 117 -16.69 10.21 13.45
C THR A 117 -16.17 9.02 12.64
N ASP A 118 -14.94 9.03 12.13
CA ASP A 118 -14.47 8.00 11.18
C ASP A 118 -12.95 7.80 11.23
N GLY A 119 -12.27 7.65 10.08
CA GLY A 119 -10.85 7.31 10.04
C GLY A 119 -10.15 7.52 8.71
N LEU A 120 -8.96 6.94 8.64
CA LEU A 120 -8.06 6.96 7.49
C LEU A 120 -7.60 5.54 7.17
N ILE A 121 -7.38 5.23 5.90
CA ILE A 121 -6.89 3.92 5.48
C ILE A 121 -5.82 4.04 4.39
N PHE A 122 -4.70 3.33 4.56
CA PHE A 122 -3.84 2.96 3.45
C PHE A 122 -4.40 1.69 2.81
N PHE A 123 -4.56 1.65 1.49
CA PHE A 123 -5.14 0.50 0.81
C PHE A 123 -4.41 0.13 -0.48
N ILE A 124 -4.51 -1.15 -0.82
CA ILE A 124 -4.05 -1.76 -2.07
C ILE A 124 -5.28 -2.35 -2.75
N ALA A 125 -5.56 -1.90 -3.98
CA ALA A 125 -6.75 -2.29 -4.73
C ALA A 125 -6.45 -2.55 -6.20
N PRO A 126 -7.36 -3.18 -6.96
CA PRO A 126 -7.22 -3.31 -8.40
C PRO A 126 -7.03 -1.96 -9.12
N PRO A 127 -6.33 -1.94 -10.28
CA PRO A 127 -6.18 -0.75 -11.10
C PRO A 127 -7.54 -0.14 -11.50
N GLY A 128 -7.60 1.19 -11.55
CA GLY A 128 -8.84 1.88 -11.89
C GLY A 128 -9.86 1.90 -10.75
N THR A 129 -9.43 1.63 -9.51
CA THR A 129 -10.26 1.81 -8.32
C THR A 129 -10.80 3.24 -8.22
N VAL A 130 -12.09 3.35 -7.87
CA VAL A 130 -12.79 4.61 -7.63
C VAL A 130 -13.43 4.59 -6.25
N ILE A 131 -13.74 5.77 -5.70
CA ILE A 131 -14.57 5.88 -4.49
C ILE A 131 -15.94 5.25 -4.82
N PRO A 132 -16.37 4.17 -4.13
CA PRO A 132 -17.69 3.60 -4.36
C PRO A 132 -18.80 4.56 -3.92
N GLN A 133 -20.01 4.40 -4.44
CA GLN A 133 -21.08 5.37 -4.22
C GLN A 133 -21.49 5.47 -2.75
N ASN A 134 -21.66 4.33 -2.08
CA ASN A 134 -22.14 4.27 -0.69
C ASN A 134 -21.00 4.01 0.29
N SER A 135 -19.87 4.72 0.10
CA SER A 135 -18.60 4.40 0.77
C SER A 135 -18.04 5.47 1.69
N THR A 136 -18.75 6.58 1.94
CA THR A 136 -18.23 7.70 2.75
C THR A 136 -17.96 7.28 4.20
N THR A 137 -18.92 7.49 5.07
CA THR A 137 -18.87 7.19 6.50
C THR A 137 -19.81 6.01 6.76
N PRO A 138 -19.40 4.93 7.45
CA PRO A 138 -18.08 4.64 8.05
C PRO A 138 -17.10 3.86 7.14
N PHE A 139 -17.30 3.85 5.82
CA PHE A 139 -16.61 2.90 4.93
C PHE A 139 -15.29 3.41 4.32
N LEU A 140 -14.78 4.52 4.86
CA LEU A 140 -13.47 5.13 4.57
C LEU A 140 -13.19 5.37 3.08
N GLY A 141 -14.23 5.46 2.27
CA GLY A 141 -14.16 5.57 0.83
C GLY A 141 -13.73 4.30 0.11
N VAL A 142 -13.70 3.11 0.73
CA VAL A 142 -13.13 1.86 0.15
C VAL A 142 -14.10 0.69 -0.01
N VAL A 143 -15.17 0.65 0.78
CA VAL A 143 -16.21 -0.38 0.70
C VAL A 143 -17.55 0.26 0.31
N ASP A 144 -18.27 -0.37 -0.60
CA ASP A 144 -19.66 0.01 -0.85
C ASP A 144 -20.60 -0.76 0.08
N SER A 145 -21.47 -0.06 0.81
CA SER A 145 -22.37 -0.71 1.78
C SER A 145 -23.52 -1.49 1.16
N GLU A 146 -23.81 -1.30 -0.13
CA GLU A 146 -24.94 -1.91 -0.82
C GLU A 146 -24.52 -2.94 -1.87
N THR A 147 -23.23 -3.04 -2.17
CA THR A 147 -22.71 -3.94 -3.21
C THR A 147 -21.55 -4.79 -2.69
N SER A 148 -21.13 -5.78 -3.48
CA SER A 148 -19.96 -6.60 -3.14
C SER A 148 -18.62 -5.93 -3.48
N ILE A 149 -18.58 -4.59 -3.62
CA ILE A 149 -17.33 -3.87 -3.89
C ILE A 149 -16.57 -3.76 -2.58
N ASN A 150 -15.60 -4.67 -2.42
CA ASN A 150 -14.75 -4.74 -1.26
C ASN A 150 -13.35 -5.30 -1.59
N ARG A 151 -12.92 -5.33 -2.86
CA ARG A 151 -11.61 -5.94 -3.21
C ARG A 151 -10.44 -5.01 -2.87
N PHE A 152 -9.93 -5.13 -1.65
CA PHE A 152 -8.75 -4.41 -1.18
C PHE A 152 -8.06 -5.15 -0.02
N VAL A 153 -6.81 -4.78 0.23
CA VAL A 153 -6.13 -5.01 1.51
C VAL A 153 -5.73 -3.66 2.06
N GLY A 154 -5.94 -3.40 3.35
CA GLY A 154 -5.66 -2.10 3.93
C GLY A 154 -5.17 -2.12 5.38
N LEU A 155 -4.63 -0.98 5.78
CA LEU A 155 -4.32 -0.64 7.17
C LEU A 155 -5.16 0.59 7.54
N GLU A 156 -6.22 0.37 8.31
CA GLU A 156 -7.11 1.43 8.78
C GLU A 156 -6.65 2.03 10.11
N PHE A 157 -7.03 3.28 10.32
CA PHE A 157 -6.88 4.08 11.52
C PHE A 157 -8.27 4.59 11.88
N ASP A 158 -9.02 3.76 12.61
CA ASP A 158 -10.40 4.02 12.96
C ASP A 158 -10.49 4.78 14.29
N LEU A 159 -11.24 5.88 14.25
CA LEU A 159 -11.45 6.75 15.40
C LEU A 159 -12.84 6.58 16.01
N TYR A 160 -13.77 5.87 15.37
CA TYR A 160 -15.15 5.74 15.81
C TYR A 160 -15.63 4.29 15.79
N ARG A 161 -16.09 3.83 16.95
CA ARG A 161 -16.56 2.46 17.09
C ARG A 161 -17.91 2.25 16.40
N ASN A 162 -17.95 1.46 15.33
CA ASN A 162 -19.16 0.85 14.80
C ASN A 162 -19.47 -0.50 15.47
N SER A 163 -20.55 -1.15 15.05
CA SER A 163 -21.03 -2.40 15.67
C SER A 163 -20.11 -3.61 15.43
N TRP A 164 -19.21 -3.53 14.44
CA TRP A 164 -18.24 -4.56 14.10
C TRP A 164 -16.84 -4.35 14.73
N ASP A 165 -16.65 -3.24 15.44
CA ASP A 165 -15.33 -2.83 15.93
C ASP A 165 -15.03 -3.28 17.36
N PRO A 166 -13.73 -3.38 17.71
CA PRO A 166 -13.31 -3.49 19.11
C PRO A 166 -13.69 -2.26 19.93
N GLU A 167 -13.51 -2.35 21.25
CA GLU A 167 -13.71 -1.20 22.12
C GLU A 167 -12.65 -0.12 21.89
N GLY A 168 -13.10 1.12 21.64
CA GLY A 168 -12.25 2.28 21.46
C GLY A 168 -11.61 2.37 20.07
N ARG A 169 -10.75 3.37 19.89
CA ARG A 169 -10.05 3.65 18.62
C ARG A 169 -9.01 2.58 18.32
N HIS A 170 -8.94 2.11 17.08
CA HIS A 170 -8.02 1.05 16.69
C HIS A 170 -7.29 1.33 15.37
N ILE A 171 -6.18 0.62 15.21
CA ILE A 171 -5.53 0.40 13.92
C ILE A 171 -5.85 -1.03 13.52
N GLY A 172 -6.23 -1.22 12.26
CA GLY A 172 -6.83 -2.45 11.76
C GLY A 172 -6.18 -2.96 10.48
N ILE A 173 -6.10 -4.28 10.30
CA ILE A 173 -5.75 -4.88 9.00
C ILE A 173 -7.02 -5.43 8.34
N ASP A 174 -7.35 -4.86 7.20
CA ASP A 174 -8.56 -5.14 6.44
C ASP A 174 -8.26 -6.02 5.24
N ILE A 175 -9.05 -7.07 5.05
CA ILE A 175 -8.92 -8.01 3.93
C ILE A 175 -10.29 -8.25 3.35
N ASN A 176 -10.54 -7.68 2.17
CA ASN A 176 -11.82 -7.73 1.48
C ASN A 176 -13.05 -7.27 2.31
N SER A 177 -12.86 -6.47 3.35
CA SER A 177 -13.91 -6.09 4.29
C SER A 177 -13.45 -4.90 5.11
N ILE A 178 -14.38 -4.03 5.52
CA ILE A 178 -14.12 -2.99 6.52
C ILE A 178 -14.00 -3.58 7.94
N ILE A 179 -14.38 -4.85 8.12
CA ILE A 179 -14.20 -5.54 9.40
C ILE A 179 -12.75 -6.04 9.47
N SER A 180 -11.98 -5.39 10.33
CA SER A 180 -10.60 -5.75 10.62
C SER A 180 -10.41 -7.22 11.01
N THR A 181 -9.44 -7.88 10.36
CA THR A 181 -9.00 -9.24 10.73
C THR A 181 -8.12 -9.27 11.97
N LYS A 182 -7.43 -8.15 12.24
CA LYS A 182 -6.59 -7.95 13.41
C LYS A 182 -6.59 -6.47 13.78
N THR A 183 -6.59 -6.18 15.07
CA THR A 183 -6.59 -4.80 15.57
C THR A 183 -5.56 -4.58 16.68
N VAL A 184 -5.13 -3.33 16.83
CA VAL A 184 -4.37 -2.83 17.98
C VAL A 184 -4.89 -1.45 18.37
N THR A 185 -4.76 -1.06 19.64
CA THR A 185 -5.22 0.27 20.09
C THR A 185 -4.51 1.40 19.35
N TYR A 186 -5.30 2.35 18.84
CA TYR A 186 -4.77 3.59 18.26
C TYR A 186 -4.64 4.68 19.32
N ASN A 187 -3.40 5.13 19.55
CA ASN A 187 -3.08 6.16 20.54
C ASN A 187 -3.10 7.55 19.93
N LEU A 188 -4.19 7.91 19.25
CA LEU A 188 -4.34 9.22 18.62
C LEU A 188 -4.19 10.36 19.65
N VAL A 189 -3.31 11.30 19.31
CA VAL A 189 -3.22 12.65 19.88
C VAL A 189 -3.55 13.62 18.74
N SER A 190 -4.64 14.37 18.87
CA SER A 190 -5.08 15.31 17.84
C SER A 190 -3.99 16.34 17.53
N GLY A 191 -3.76 16.62 16.26
CA GLY A 191 -2.74 17.57 15.80
C GLY A 191 -1.30 17.05 15.84
N SER A 192 -1.05 15.87 16.41
CA SER A 192 0.29 15.27 16.44
C SER A 192 0.62 14.48 15.19
N LEU A 193 1.88 14.55 14.76
CA LEU A 193 2.37 13.81 13.61
C LEU A 193 2.48 12.32 13.92
N THR A 194 1.83 11.50 13.11
CA THR A 194 1.97 10.03 13.15
C THR A 194 2.77 9.57 11.94
N LYS A 195 3.78 8.72 12.13
CA LYS A 195 4.53 8.08 11.04
C LYS A 195 4.16 6.60 10.97
N VAL A 196 3.99 6.08 9.76
CA VAL A 196 3.61 4.71 9.49
C VAL A 196 4.59 4.12 8.50
N ILE A 197 5.08 2.92 8.80
CA ILE A 197 5.86 2.10 7.89
C ILE A 197 5.13 0.78 7.74
N ILE A 198 4.82 0.39 6.51
CA ILE A 198 4.20 -0.89 6.17
C ILE A 198 5.17 -1.66 5.30
N ILE A 199 5.41 -2.92 5.66
CA ILE A 199 6.29 -3.84 4.96
C ILE A 199 5.47 -5.07 4.59
N TYR A 200 5.48 -5.43 3.33
CA TYR A 200 5.08 -6.76 2.90
C TYR A 200 6.31 -7.56 2.54
N ASP A 201 6.55 -8.63 3.28
CA ASP A 201 7.63 -9.58 3.04
C ASP A 201 7.07 -10.80 2.28
N SER A 202 7.35 -10.87 0.98
CA SER A 202 6.76 -11.89 0.11
C SER A 202 7.20 -13.33 0.43
N PRO A 203 8.47 -13.62 0.83
CA PRO A 203 8.89 -14.97 1.23
C PRO A 203 8.12 -15.51 2.44
N SER A 204 7.79 -14.67 3.42
CA SER A 204 6.98 -15.06 4.58
C SER A 204 5.48 -14.77 4.42
N SER A 205 5.07 -14.16 3.31
CA SER A 205 3.69 -13.69 3.05
C SER A 205 3.13 -12.89 4.24
N THR A 206 3.94 -11.98 4.80
CA THR A 206 3.56 -11.23 6.01
C THR A 206 3.46 -9.74 5.71
N LEU A 207 2.29 -9.17 5.97
CA LEU A 207 2.08 -7.73 6.02
C LEU A 207 2.28 -7.25 7.46
N SER A 208 3.25 -6.36 7.67
CA SER A 208 3.58 -5.79 8.99
C SER A 208 3.53 -4.27 8.93
N ALA A 209 3.04 -3.64 9.97
CA ALA A 209 3.04 -2.19 10.11
C ALA A 209 3.63 -1.77 11.47
N ALA A 210 4.39 -0.68 11.45
CA ALA A 210 4.87 0.03 12.62
C ALA A 210 4.33 1.47 12.59
N ILE A 211 3.70 1.87 13.68
CA ILE A 211 3.09 3.19 13.87
C ILE A 211 3.89 3.90 14.96
N ILE A 212 4.59 4.96 14.57
CA ILE A 212 5.49 5.73 15.42
C ILE A 212 4.81 7.06 15.75
N TYR A 213 4.48 7.24 17.01
CA TYR A 213 3.83 8.44 17.52
C TYR A 213 4.88 9.49 17.87
N GLU A 214 4.49 10.76 17.85
CA GLU A 214 5.37 11.90 18.16
C GLU A 214 5.99 11.82 19.57
N ASN A 215 5.28 11.24 20.54
CA ASN A 215 5.78 11.00 21.90
C ASN A 215 6.80 9.84 22.01
N GLY A 216 7.18 9.23 20.89
CA GLY A 216 8.14 8.12 20.83
C GLY A 216 7.54 6.73 21.11
N LYS A 217 6.24 6.63 21.45
CA LYS A 217 5.55 5.33 21.53
C LYS A 217 5.55 4.68 20.14
N ILE A 218 5.56 3.35 20.11
CA ILE A 218 5.43 2.56 18.89
C ILE A 218 4.32 1.52 19.09
N SER A 219 3.38 1.46 18.16
CA SER A 219 2.46 0.32 17.99
C SER A 219 2.92 -0.52 16.81
N THR A 220 2.75 -1.83 16.88
CA THR A 220 3.01 -2.74 15.75
C THR A 220 1.83 -3.67 15.54
N ILE A 221 1.57 -4.04 14.30
CA ILE A 221 0.55 -5.00 13.90
C ILE A 221 1.05 -5.80 12.70
N SER A 222 0.70 -7.08 12.62
CA SER A 222 1.11 -7.93 11.51
C SER A 222 0.11 -9.03 11.23
N GLN A 223 -0.02 -9.42 9.96
CA GLN A 223 -0.91 -10.47 9.50
C GLN A 223 -0.21 -11.30 8.41
N VAL A 224 -0.28 -12.63 8.52
CA VAL A 224 0.12 -13.52 7.43
C VAL A 224 -1.02 -13.51 6.40
N ILE A 225 -0.70 -13.12 5.18
CA ILE A 225 -1.61 -13.02 4.03
C ILE A 225 -0.81 -13.20 2.73
N ASP A 226 -1.17 -14.18 1.92
CA ASP A 226 -0.69 -14.23 0.53
C ASP A 226 -1.51 -13.25 -0.31
N LEU A 227 -0.93 -12.08 -0.63
CA LEU A 227 -1.64 -11.04 -1.39
C LEU A 227 -2.10 -11.52 -2.78
N LYS A 228 -1.48 -12.57 -3.35
CA LYS A 228 -1.90 -13.14 -4.64
C LYS A 228 -3.29 -13.76 -4.58
N THR A 229 -3.72 -14.19 -3.40
CA THR A 229 -5.04 -14.80 -3.19
C THR A 229 -6.16 -13.76 -3.09
N VAL A 230 -5.81 -12.48 -2.95
CA VAL A 230 -6.75 -11.38 -2.72
C VAL A 230 -6.74 -10.38 -3.87
N LEU A 231 -5.57 -10.10 -4.44
CA LEU A 231 -5.33 -9.00 -5.36
C LEU A 231 -4.78 -9.48 -6.72
N PRO A 232 -5.09 -8.77 -7.81
CA PRO A 232 -4.51 -9.05 -9.13
C PRO A 232 -3.00 -8.80 -9.17
N ASN A 233 -2.36 -9.26 -10.25
CA ASN A 233 -0.92 -9.16 -10.46
C ASN A 233 -0.38 -7.72 -10.52
N THR A 234 -1.22 -6.78 -10.95
CA THR A 234 -0.95 -5.35 -10.97
C THR A 234 -2.00 -4.65 -10.13
N VAL A 235 -1.59 -3.74 -9.25
CA VAL A 235 -2.48 -3.04 -8.31
C VAL A 235 -2.24 -1.53 -8.33
N GLN A 236 -3.11 -0.80 -7.65
CA GLN A 236 -2.95 0.60 -7.32
C GLN A 236 -2.98 0.75 -5.80
N ILE A 237 -2.14 1.63 -5.27
CA ILE A 237 -2.10 1.91 -3.83
C ILE A 237 -2.60 3.32 -3.56
N GLY A 238 -3.16 3.54 -2.38
CA GLY A 238 -3.68 4.84 -2.02
C GLY A 238 -3.86 5.05 -0.53
N LEU A 239 -4.12 6.30 -0.20
CA LEU A 239 -4.60 6.75 1.09
C LEU A 239 -6.01 7.28 0.90
N SER A 240 -6.93 6.89 1.77
CA SER A 240 -8.32 7.35 1.78
C SER A 240 -8.69 7.82 3.18
N ALA A 241 -9.57 8.81 3.26
CA ALA A 241 -10.18 9.19 4.53
C ALA A 241 -11.62 9.65 4.27
N ALA A 242 -12.46 9.47 5.29
CA ALA A 242 -13.81 10.00 5.32
C ALA A 242 -14.07 10.64 6.70
N THR A 243 -14.99 11.59 6.74
CA THR A 243 -15.51 12.18 7.99
C THR A 243 -16.90 12.76 7.73
N LEU A 244 -17.68 12.86 8.80
CA LEU A 244 -18.98 13.51 8.85
C LEU A 244 -18.93 14.91 9.51
N THR A 245 -17.95 15.18 10.37
CA THR A 245 -17.90 16.35 11.28
C THR A 245 -16.77 17.33 11.03
N GLY A 246 -15.92 17.06 10.04
CA GLY A 246 -14.91 18.01 9.57
C GLY A 246 -13.53 17.83 10.17
N GLU A 247 -13.25 16.67 10.77
CA GLU A 247 -11.88 16.26 11.10
C GLU A 247 -11.01 16.36 9.84
N SER A 248 -9.83 16.97 10.00
CA SER A 248 -8.92 17.10 8.87
C SER A 248 -7.91 15.97 8.86
N TYR A 249 -7.73 15.37 7.69
CA TYR A 249 -6.74 14.32 7.44
C TYR A 249 -5.70 14.85 6.47
N SER A 250 -4.51 15.16 6.97
CA SER A 250 -3.44 15.73 6.16
C SER A 250 -2.25 14.78 6.05
N ILE A 251 -1.81 14.49 4.82
CA ILE A 251 -0.63 13.68 4.53
C ILE A 251 0.56 14.61 4.32
N HIS A 252 1.59 14.39 5.14
CA HIS A 252 2.83 15.17 5.16
C HIS A 252 3.96 14.53 4.36
N SER A 253 3.96 13.21 4.27
CA SER A 253 4.91 12.50 3.42
C SER A 253 4.33 11.17 2.98
N TRP A 254 4.75 10.70 1.81
CA TRP A 254 4.42 9.36 1.32
C TRP A 254 5.51 8.85 0.39
N SER A 255 6.00 7.65 0.65
CA SER A 255 6.94 6.94 -0.20
C SER A 255 6.53 5.49 -0.36
N PHE A 256 7.01 4.90 -1.44
CA PHE A 256 6.83 3.50 -1.77
C PHE A 256 8.06 2.98 -2.48
N VAL A 257 8.46 1.75 -2.17
CA VAL A 257 9.46 0.98 -2.90
C VAL A 257 8.97 -0.46 -2.98
N SER A 258 9.04 -1.08 -4.15
CA SER A 258 8.79 -2.51 -4.34
C SER A 258 9.82 -3.14 -5.24
N ASP A 259 10.16 -4.39 -4.95
CA ASP A 259 11.04 -5.22 -5.77
C ASP A 259 10.32 -6.52 -6.12
N LEU A 260 10.11 -6.74 -7.42
CA LEU A 260 9.57 -7.99 -7.96
C LEU A 260 10.64 -8.74 -8.72
N GLU A 261 11.00 -9.94 -8.25
CA GLU A 261 11.82 -10.87 -9.01
C GLU A 261 11.02 -11.45 -10.19
N THR A 262 11.52 -11.28 -11.41
CA THR A 262 10.84 -11.76 -12.64
C THR A 262 11.51 -12.97 -13.29
N THR A 263 12.62 -13.47 -12.73
CA THR A 263 13.28 -14.69 -13.23
C THR A 263 12.72 -15.94 -12.57
N ALA A 264 12.44 -16.96 -13.38
CA ALA A 264 12.25 -18.32 -12.85
C ALA A 264 13.58 -18.82 -12.29
N SER A 265 13.62 -19.18 -11.01
CA SER A 265 14.74 -19.92 -10.44
C SER A 265 14.72 -21.34 -11.00
N TYR A 266 15.51 -21.60 -12.05
CA TYR A 266 15.83 -22.98 -12.41
C TYR A 266 16.80 -23.51 -11.35
N VAL A 267 16.29 -24.31 -10.42
CA VAL A 267 17.16 -25.20 -9.64
C VAL A 267 17.64 -26.25 -10.63
N SER A 268 18.89 -26.16 -11.06
CA SER A 268 19.52 -27.24 -11.81
C SER A 268 19.58 -28.46 -10.90
N ASN A 269 18.65 -29.40 -11.09
CA ASN A 269 18.88 -30.76 -10.62
C ASN A 269 20.02 -31.29 -11.48
N ILE A 270 21.23 -31.32 -10.89
CA ILE A 270 22.40 -31.98 -11.46
C ILE A 270 22.14 -33.49 -11.44
#